data_AF-A0AAV7LHX9-F1
#
_entry.id   AF-A0AAV7LHX9-F1
#
_cell.length_a   1.000
_cell.length_b   1.000
_cell.length_c   1.000
_cell.angle_alpha   90.00
_cell.angle_beta   90.00
_cell.angle_gamma   90.00
#
_symmetry.space_group_name_H-M   'P 1'
#
loop_
_entity.id
_entity.type
_entity.pdbx_description
1 polymer ?
#
loop_
_entity_poly.entity_id
_entity_poly.type
_entity_poly.pdbx_seq_one_letter_code
_entity_poly.pdbx_strand_id
1 'polypeptide(L)'
;MVTAWRIRPPEIKRGRDSPPNIWTALRARQEPGAPQQPIVKVGEVGLLRDYHNKLKDRVKATEEMMNETTPQVKTLMQKIACMDTELKTLAIKVENTDTRFQRHNIRLVEVPKKAEGPSLELYIEKWLSEVVMRGALTKFFSMERAH
;
A
#
# COMPACT_ATOMS: atom_id res chain seq x y z
N MET A 1 -11.51 11.55 6.40
CA MET A 1 -12.43 10.39 6.45
C MET A 1 -11.63 9.19 6.93
N VAL A 2 -11.78 8.79 8.20
CA VAL A 2 -11.04 7.65 8.78
C VAL A 2 -11.97 6.44 8.78
N THR A 3 -11.69 5.47 7.93
CA THR A 3 -12.40 4.19 7.87
C THR A 3 -11.99 3.32 9.05
N ALA A 4 -12.86 3.22 10.05
CA ALA A 4 -12.73 2.30 11.18
C ALA A 4 -13.01 0.87 10.72
N TRP A 5 -11.99 0.01 10.76
CA TRP A 5 -12.16 -1.43 10.54
C TRP A 5 -12.79 -2.05 11.79
N ARG A 6 -14.11 -2.32 11.74
CA ARG A 6 -14.80 -3.15 12.73
C ARG A 6 -14.38 -4.61 12.52
N ILE A 7 -13.49 -5.10 13.36
CA ILE A 7 -13.26 -6.53 13.51
C ILE A 7 -14.54 -7.14 14.06
N ARG A 8 -15.24 -7.95 13.25
CA ARG A 8 -16.36 -8.76 13.74
C ARG A 8 -15.79 -9.82 14.71
N PRO A 9 -16.31 -9.94 15.94
CA PRO A 9 -15.96 -11.06 16.80
C PRO A 9 -16.34 -12.37 16.11
N PRO A 10 -15.55 -13.45 16.25
CA PRO A 10 -15.92 -14.73 15.67
C PRO A 10 -17.26 -15.20 16.26
N GLU A 11 -18.17 -15.63 15.39
CA GLU A 11 -19.41 -16.30 15.79
C GLU A 11 -19.06 -17.59 16.54
N ILE A 12 -19.22 -17.56 17.86
CA ILE A 12 -19.13 -18.76 18.69
C ILE A 12 -20.38 -19.59 18.38
N LYS A 13 -20.24 -20.55 17.45
CA LYS A 13 -21.25 -21.59 17.26
C LYS A 13 -21.40 -22.33 18.58
N ARG A 14 -22.54 -22.14 19.27
CA ARG A 14 -22.92 -22.90 20.46
C ARG A 14 -23.18 -24.35 20.04
N GLY A 15 -22.11 -25.13 19.93
CA GLY A 15 -22.20 -26.59 19.84
C GLY A 15 -22.79 -27.14 21.14
N ARG A 16 -23.42 -28.31 21.04
CA ARG A 16 -24.01 -29.06 22.17
C ARG A 16 -23.01 -29.43 23.28
N ASP A 17 -21.74 -29.08 23.11
CA ASP A 17 -20.63 -29.31 24.05
C ASP A 17 -20.17 -28.02 24.76
N SER A 18 -21.00 -26.96 24.77
CA SER A 18 -20.71 -25.78 25.59
C SER A 18 -20.93 -26.13 27.07
N PRO A 19 -19.90 -26.08 27.94
CA PRO A 19 -20.09 -26.32 29.37
C PRO A 19 -21.12 -25.32 29.92
N PRO A 20 -21.99 -25.74 30.85
CA PRO A 20 -23.07 -24.90 31.34
C PRO A 20 -22.49 -23.58 31.85
N ASN A 21 -23.09 -22.48 31.38
CA ASN A 21 -22.72 -21.12 31.72
C ASN A 21 -22.52 -21.03 33.24
N ILE A 22 -21.39 -20.47 33.70
CA ILE A 22 -21.05 -20.39 35.14
C ILE A 22 -22.20 -19.76 35.95
N TRP A 23 -22.94 -18.86 35.32
CA TRP A 23 -24.13 -18.21 35.86
C TRP A 23 -25.34 -19.15 36.08
N THR A 24 -25.50 -20.19 35.26
CA THR A 24 -26.56 -21.19 35.43
C THR A 24 -26.24 -22.14 36.59
N ALA A 25 -24.96 -22.50 36.76
CA ALA A 25 -24.49 -23.31 37.88
C ALA A 25 -24.54 -22.57 39.22
N LEU A 26 -24.34 -21.25 39.22
CA LEU A 26 -24.45 -20.42 40.43
C LEU A 26 -25.90 -20.27 40.91
N ARG A 27 -26.87 -20.24 39.99
CA ARG A 27 -28.29 -20.09 40.33
C ARG A 27 -28.87 -21.36 40.97
N ALA A 28 -28.41 -22.54 40.53
CA ALA A 28 -28.77 -23.83 41.14
C ALA A 28 -28.16 -24.06 42.54
N ARG A 29 -27.16 -23.27 42.96
CA ARG A 29 -26.54 -23.35 44.29
C ARG A 29 -27.31 -22.66 45.41
N GLN A 30 -28.31 -21.83 45.08
CA GLN A 30 -29.09 -21.09 46.09
C GLN A 30 -30.35 -21.81 46.58
N GLU A 31 -30.65 -23.01 46.06
CA GLU A 31 -31.77 -23.81 46.58
C GLU A 31 -31.35 -24.63 47.82
N PRO A 32 -32.12 -24.57 48.92
CA PRO A 32 -31.86 -25.36 50.12
C PRO A 32 -32.18 -26.83 49.85
N GLY A 33 -31.14 -27.61 49.52
CA GLY A 33 -31.25 -29.05 49.21
C GLY A 33 -30.28 -29.56 48.15
N ALA A 34 -29.38 -28.74 47.61
CA ALA A 34 -28.46 -29.18 46.58
C ALA A 34 -27.49 -30.28 47.07
N PRO A 35 -27.31 -31.38 46.31
CA PRO A 35 -26.37 -32.44 46.67
C PRO A 35 -24.95 -31.87 46.78
N GLN A 36 -24.19 -32.38 47.76
CA GLN A 36 -22.79 -32.04 47.99
C GLN A 36 -22.02 -32.12 46.66
N GLN A 37 -21.14 -31.12 46.46
CA GLN A 37 -20.37 -30.93 45.23
C GLN A 37 -19.80 -32.27 44.71
N PRO A 38 -19.79 -32.53 43.39
CA PRO A 38 -18.95 -33.60 42.89
C PRO A 38 -17.53 -33.26 43.32
N ILE A 39 -16.94 -34.13 44.13
CA ILE A 39 -15.52 -34.09 44.47
C ILE A 39 -14.81 -34.03 43.13
N VAL A 40 -14.29 -32.86 42.75
CA VAL A 40 -13.51 -32.71 41.53
C VAL A 40 -12.37 -33.70 41.68
N LYS A 41 -12.39 -34.76 40.87
CA LYS A 41 -11.37 -35.80 40.94
C LYS A 41 -10.04 -35.10 40.69
N VAL A 42 -9.06 -35.34 41.55
CA VAL A 42 -7.73 -34.69 41.50
C VAL A 42 -7.10 -34.74 40.09
N GLY A 43 -7.46 -35.74 39.28
CA GLY A 43 -7.08 -35.86 37.86
C GLY A 43 -7.66 -34.79 36.92
N GLU A 44 -8.88 -34.28 37.12
CA GLU A 44 -9.48 -33.22 36.30
C GLU A 44 -8.80 -31.86 36.54
N VAL A 45 -8.38 -31.59 37.78
CA VAL A 45 -7.59 -30.40 38.12
C VAL A 45 -6.19 -30.45 37.48
N GLY A 46 -5.60 -31.65 37.38
CA GLY A 46 -4.34 -31.88 36.67
C GLY A 46 -4.44 -31.54 35.18
N LEU A 47 -5.46 -32.06 34.50
CA LEU A 47 -5.72 -31.79 33.08
C LEU A 47 -5.96 -30.30 32.79
N LEU A 48 -6.72 -29.63 33.65
CA LEU A 48 -6.96 -28.18 33.53
C LEU A 48 -5.67 -27.37 33.73
N ARG A 49 -4.80 -27.79 34.65
CA ARG A 49 -3.50 -27.16 34.88
C ARG A 49 -2.57 -27.33 33.68
N ASP A 50 -2.53 -28.53 33.12
CA ASP A 50 -1.71 -28.82 31.92
C ASP A 50 -2.20 -28.02 30.72
N TYR A 51 -3.52 -27.92 30.54
CA TYR A 51 -4.11 -27.10 29.49
C TYR A 51 -3.81 -25.61 29.69
N HIS A 52 -3.91 -25.11 30.93
CA HIS A 52 -3.56 -23.74 31.26
C HIS A 52 -2.08 -23.44 30.95
N ASN A 53 -1.17 -24.33 31.32
CA ASN A 53 0.25 -24.19 31.03
C ASN A 53 0.52 -24.17 29.52
N LYS A 54 -0.09 -25.10 28.76
CA LYS A 54 0.02 -25.11 27.29
C LYS A 54 -0.50 -23.82 26.65
N LEU A 55 -1.60 -23.26 27.15
CA LEU A 55 -2.11 -21.98 26.68
C LEU A 55 -1.14 -20.84 27.00
N LYS A 56 -0.58 -20.82 28.21
CA LYS A 56 0.41 -19.83 28.62
C LYS A 56 1.65 -19.84 27.73
N ASP A 57 2.16 -21.03 27.40
CA ASP A 57 3.32 -21.19 26.53
C ASP A 57 3.01 -20.73 25.10
N ARG A 58 1.82 -21.05 24.58
CA ARG A 58 1.37 -20.57 23.26
C ARG A 58 1.23 -19.05 23.21
N VAL A 59 0.64 -18.45 24.23
CA VAL A 59 0.50 -16.98 24.34
C VAL A 59 1.88 -16.33 24.34
N LYS A 60 2.80 -16.84 25.16
CA LYS A 60 4.17 -16.33 25.24
C LYS A 60 4.89 -16.42 23.88
N ALA A 61 4.80 -17.56 23.19
CA ALA A 61 5.39 -17.73 21.87
C ALA A 61 4.80 -16.74 20.84
N THR A 62 3.48 -16.50 20.88
CA THR A 62 2.85 -15.51 19.99
C THR A 62 3.25 -14.08 20.32
N GLU A 63 3.44 -13.74 21.60
CA GLU A 63 3.93 -12.43 22.04
C GLU A 63 5.37 -12.20 21.58
N GLU A 64 6.24 -13.20 21.70
CA GLU A 64 7.62 -13.16 21.21
C GLU A 64 7.66 -12.94 19.69
N MET A 65 6.90 -13.73 18.92
CA MET A 65 6.78 -13.54 17.46
C MET A 65 6.24 -12.15 17.10
N MET A 66 5.26 -11.63 17.85
CA MET A 66 4.72 -10.30 17.62
C MET A 66 5.76 -9.21 17.92
N ASN A 67 6.54 -9.36 18.99
CA ASN A 67 7.60 -8.45 19.37
C ASN A 67 8.75 -8.42 18.35
N GLU A 68 9.03 -9.55 17.69
CA GLU A 68 10.02 -9.65 16.62
C GLU A 68 9.53 -9.06 15.29
N THR A 69 8.25 -9.28 14.94
CA THR A 69 7.68 -8.84 13.65
C THR A 69 7.32 -7.36 13.63
N THR A 70 6.89 -6.79 14.76
CA THR A 70 6.54 -5.37 14.89
C THR A 70 7.65 -4.41 14.43
N PRO A 71 8.93 -4.55 14.87
CA PRO A 71 10.00 -3.66 14.40
C PRO A 71 10.33 -3.86 12.91
N GLN A 72 10.19 -5.08 12.38
CA GLN A 72 10.40 -5.35 10.96
C GLN A 72 9.37 -4.62 10.10
N VAL A 73 8.09 -4.69 10.46
CA VAL A 73 7.01 -3.95 9.79
C VAL A 73 7.28 -2.45 9.83
N LYS A 74 7.65 -1.91 11.00
CA LYS A 74 7.99 -0.49 11.14
C LYS A 74 9.14 -0.07 10.22
N THR A 75 10.18 -0.90 10.13
CA THR A 75 11.34 -0.67 9.25
C THR A 75 10.94 -0.70 7.78
N LEU A 76 10.10 -1.67 7.38
CA LEU A 76 9.60 -1.75 6.00
C LEU A 76 8.74 -0.54 5.64
N MET A 77 7.87 -0.08 6.53
CA MET A 77 7.07 1.13 6.30
C MET A 77 7.95 2.37 6.11
N GLN A 78 9.02 2.51 6.90
CA GLN A 78 9.99 3.60 6.74
C GLN A 78 10.71 3.52 5.38
N LYS A 79 11.12 2.33 4.96
CA LYS A 79 11.72 2.12 3.63
C LYS A 79 10.78 2.47 2.49
N ILE A 80 9.51 2.08 2.59
CA ILE A 80 8.47 2.42 1.61
C ILE A 80 8.31 3.94 1.51
N ALA A 81 8.22 4.64 2.65
CA ALA A 81 8.12 6.09 2.67
C ALA A 81 9.36 6.76 2.03
N CYS A 82 10.56 6.26 2.32
CA CYS A 82 11.80 6.74 1.71
C CYS A 82 11.78 6.58 0.18
N MET A 83 11.48 5.37 -0.31
CA MET A 83 11.40 5.09 -1.74
C MET A 83 10.33 5.94 -2.44
N ASP A 84 9.18 6.18 -1.82
CA ASP A 84 8.13 7.04 -2.38
C ASP A 84 8.62 8.49 -2.55
N THR A 85 9.37 9.02 -1.58
CA THR A 85 9.96 10.37 -1.70
C THR A 85 11.04 10.45 -2.79
N GLU A 86 11.86 9.40 -2.94
CA GLU A 86 12.86 9.32 -3.99
C GLU A 86 12.22 9.23 -5.38
N LEU A 87 11.18 8.40 -5.54
CA LEU A 87 10.43 8.28 -6.78
C LEU A 87 9.80 9.60 -7.19
N LYS A 88 9.18 10.33 -6.26
CA LYS A 88 8.62 11.67 -6.52
C LYS A 88 9.70 12.66 -6.97
N THR A 89 10.86 12.62 -6.31
CA THR A 89 11.98 13.50 -6.67
C THR A 89 12.52 13.16 -8.06
N LEU A 90 12.66 11.88 -8.39
CA LEU A 90 13.10 11.43 -9.71
C LEU A 90 12.09 11.78 -10.80
N ALA A 91 10.80 11.62 -10.55
CA ALA A 91 9.74 12.00 -11.49
C ALA A 91 9.82 13.49 -11.86
N ILE A 92 9.98 14.37 -10.87
CA ILE A 92 10.17 15.81 -11.09
C ILE A 92 11.45 16.08 -11.90
N LYS A 93 12.54 15.36 -11.64
CA LYS A 93 13.77 15.50 -12.41
C LYS A 93 13.58 15.09 -13.87
N VAL A 94 12.89 14.00 -14.14
CA VAL A 94 12.59 13.54 -15.51
C VAL A 94 11.73 14.57 -16.24
N GLU A 95 10.66 15.06 -15.60
CA GLU A 95 9.82 16.10 -16.19
C GLU A 95 10.61 17.39 -16.48
N ASN A 96 11.50 17.80 -15.58
CA ASN A 96 12.36 18.95 -15.80
C ASN A 96 13.35 18.74 -16.95
N THR A 97 13.91 17.54 -17.10
CA THR A 97 14.80 17.24 -18.22
C THR A 97 14.03 17.21 -19.54
N ASP A 98 12.87 16.57 -19.58
CA ASP A 98 12.03 16.48 -20.78
C ASP A 98 11.55 17.85 -21.22
N THR A 99 11.07 18.68 -20.29
CA THR A 99 10.69 20.06 -20.59
C THR A 99 11.89 20.86 -21.09
N ARG A 100 13.09 20.69 -20.51
CA ARG A 100 14.31 21.37 -20.99
C ARG A 100 14.69 20.93 -22.40
N PHE A 101 14.59 19.64 -22.73
CA PHE A 101 14.84 19.15 -24.09
C PHE A 101 13.79 19.66 -25.08
N GLN A 102 12.53 19.75 -24.66
CA GLN A 102 11.45 20.22 -25.52
C GLN A 102 11.39 21.75 -25.68
N ARG A 103 12.02 22.54 -24.81
CA ARG A 103 12.07 24.02 -24.91
C ARG A 103 12.64 24.52 -26.22
N HIS A 104 13.54 23.75 -26.84
CA HIS A 104 14.17 24.09 -28.10
C HIS A 104 13.46 23.44 -29.31
N ASN A 105 12.46 22.60 -29.06
CA ASN A 105 11.73 21.90 -30.10
C ASN A 105 10.45 22.67 -30.45
N ILE A 106 10.31 23.00 -31.73
CA ILE A 106 9.08 23.58 -32.28
C ILE A 106 8.28 22.46 -32.94
N ARG A 107 7.00 22.35 -32.60
CA ARG A 107 6.08 21.41 -33.26
C ARG A 107 5.23 22.15 -34.28
N LEU A 108 5.37 21.77 -35.55
CA LEU A 108 4.49 22.22 -36.62
C LEU A 108 3.34 21.23 -36.75
N VAL A 109 2.11 21.73 -36.67
CA VAL A 109 0.89 20.92 -36.80
C VAL A 109 0.22 21.29 -38.12
N GLU A 110 -0.37 20.32 -38.80
CA GLU A 110 -1.08 20.49 -40.09
C GLU A 110 -0.21 20.84 -41.30
N VAL A 111 1.08 20.45 -41.28
CA VAL A 111 1.92 20.54 -42.50
C VAL A 111 1.34 19.62 -43.58
N PRO A 112 1.09 20.12 -44.82
CA PRO A 112 0.54 19.31 -45.88
C PRO A 112 1.48 18.13 -46.21
N LYS A 113 0.95 16.90 -46.15
CA LYS A 113 1.74 15.69 -46.41
C LYS A 113 2.37 15.77 -47.80
N LYS A 114 3.69 15.51 -47.88
CA LYS A 114 4.53 15.55 -49.10
C LYS A 114 4.84 16.94 -49.66
N ALA A 115 4.52 18.04 -48.95
CA ALA A 115 4.95 19.38 -49.36
C ALA A 115 6.45 19.66 -49.10
N GLU A 116 7.09 18.81 -48.28
CA GLU A 116 8.42 19.02 -47.72
C GLU A 116 9.57 18.73 -48.71
N GLY A 117 9.29 18.09 -49.85
CA GLY A 117 10.32 17.70 -50.81
C GLY A 117 11.35 16.71 -50.22
N PRO A 118 12.59 16.67 -50.75
CA PRO A 118 13.62 15.73 -50.29
C PRO A 118 14.36 16.17 -49.02
N SER A 119 14.23 17.43 -48.58
CA SER A 119 14.87 17.97 -47.38
C SER A 119 13.88 18.80 -46.56
N LEU A 120 13.50 18.25 -45.41
CA LEU A 120 12.58 18.89 -44.46
C LEU A 120 13.14 20.20 -43.90
N GLU A 121 14.44 20.27 -43.70
CA GLU A 121 15.16 21.41 -43.12
C GLU A 121 15.01 22.65 -44.00
N LEU A 122 15.30 22.51 -45.31
CA LEU A 122 15.15 23.58 -46.29
C LEU A 122 13.69 24.03 -46.44
N TYR A 123 12.76 23.09 -46.36
CA TYR A 123 11.33 23.40 -46.39
C TYR A 123 10.92 24.25 -45.18
N ILE A 124 11.32 23.85 -43.96
CA ILE A 124 10.99 24.57 -42.74
C ILE A 124 11.66 25.94 -42.70
N GLU A 125 12.92 26.07 -43.12
CA GLU A 125 13.60 27.36 -43.22
C GLU A 125 12.87 28.32 -44.15
N LYS A 126 12.50 27.84 -45.34
CA LYS A 126 11.73 28.64 -46.30
C LYS A 126 10.37 29.02 -45.72
N TRP A 127 9.64 28.06 -45.16
CA TRP A 127 8.33 28.30 -44.56
C TRP A 127 8.38 29.31 -43.41
N LEU A 128 9.37 29.21 -42.52
CA LEU A 128 9.57 30.16 -41.42
C LEU A 128 9.88 31.57 -41.94
N SER A 129 10.69 31.69 -42.99
CA SER A 129 11.02 32.97 -43.61
C SER A 129 9.78 33.65 -44.23
N GLU A 130 8.89 32.85 -44.85
CA GLU A 130 7.70 33.32 -45.55
C GLU A 130 6.56 33.66 -44.58
N VAL A 131 6.30 32.80 -43.59
CA VAL A 131 5.13 32.89 -42.71
C VAL A 131 5.38 33.73 -41.47
N VAL A 132 6.52 33.53 -40.81
CA VAL A 132 6.78 34.10 -39.47
C VAL A 132 7.57 35.40 -39.56
N MET A 133 8.67 35.40 -40.31
CA MET A 133 9.63 36.51 -40.29
C MET A 133 9.36 37.56 -41.39
N ARG A 134 8.61 37.21 -42.44
CA ARG A 134 8.42 38.03 -43.67
C ARG A 134 9.75 38.62 -44.17
N GLY A 135 10.81 37.81 -44.12
CA GLY A 135 12.18 38.24 -44.31
C GLY A 135 13.18 37.12 -44.03
N ALA A 136 14.48 37.38 -44.28
CA ALA A 136 15.53 36.39 -44.06
C ALA A 136 15.68 36.06 -42.56
N LEU A 137 15.86 34.77 -42.24
CA LEU A 137 16.17 34.31 -40.89
C LEU A 137 17.48 34.94 -40.41
N THR A 138 17.58 35.22 -39.12
CA THR A 138 18.80 35.79 -38.54
C THR A 138 19.96 34.81 -38.70
N LYS A 139 21.19 35.33 -38.82
CA LYS A 139 22.43 34.54 -38.89
C LYS A 139 22.68 33.60 -37.68
N PHE A 140 21.85 33.70 -36.65
CA PHE A 140 21.91 32.90 -35.42
C PHE A 140 20.87 31.78 -35.41
N PHE A 141 20.02 31.69 -36.42
CA PHE A 141 19.11 30.58 -36.56
C PHE A 141 19.88 29.36 -37.08
N SER A 142 19.83 28.27 -36.33
CA SER A 142 20.38 26.97 -36.72
C SER A 142 19.40 25.88 -36.33
N MET A 143 19.09 24.99 -37.27
CA MET A 143 18.26 23.82 -37.02
C MET A 143 19.14 22.59 -36.86
N GLU A 144 19.08 21.94 -35.70
CA GLU A 144 19.91 20.76 -35.43
C GLU A 144 19.32 19.48 -36.02
N ARG A 145 17.98 19.38 -36.05
CA ARG A 145 17.26 18.21 -36.54
C ARG A 145 15.82 18.55 -36.90
N ALA A 146 15.37 18.04 -38.05
CA ALA A 146 13.97 18.08 -38.46
C ALA A 146 13.47 16.64 -38.66
N HIS A 147 12.22 16.38 -38.28
CA HIS A 147 11.57 15.07 -38.39
C HIS A 147 10.07 15.21 -38.62
#